data_AF-A0AA37VQ96-F1
#
_entry.id   AF-A0AA37VQ96-F1
#
_cell.length_a   1.000
_cell.length_b   1.000
_cell.length_c   1.000
_cell.angle_alpha   90.00
_cell.angle_beta   90.00
_cell.angle_gamma   90.00
#
_symmetry.space_group_name_H-M   'P 1'
#
loop_
_entity.id
_entity.type
_entity.pdbx_description
1 polymer ?
#
loop_
_entity_poly.entity_id
_entity_poly.type
_entity_poly.pdbx_seq_one_letter_code
_entity_poly.pdbx_strand_id
1 'polypeptide(L)'
;MSDLSSRQRLDTPRTRRRRFTPRVDIEAVGRVSESIARFLGTGRYLAMQTVLVIVWIALNVFAVSLQWDPYPFILLNLAFSTQAAYAAPLILLAQNRQENRDKVSLEEDRRRAEQTKADTEYLAREIAALRIAVGEVVTRDYLRRELEEVRELLDELRSRKPKKQTGSKTPRNWDEPV
;
A
#
# COMPACT_ATOMS: atom_id res chain seq x y z
N MET A 1 15.26 -53.79 50.13
CA MET A 1 15.56 -52.34 50.11
C MET A 1 16.92 -52.14 49.50
N SER A 2 16.97 -51.83 48.21
CA SER A 2 18.18 -51.41 47.49
C SER A 2 17.75 -50.33 46.50
N ASP A 3 17.69 -49.11 47.03
CA ASP A 3 17.32 -47.89 46.33
C ASP A 3 18.51 -47.34 45.51
N LEU A 4 18.20 -46.97 44.27
CA LEU A 4 18.64 -45.74 43.60
C LEU A 4 20.14 -45.49 43.46
N SER A 5 20.87 -46.36 42.73
CA SER A 5 22.10 -45.91 42.08
C SER A 5 21.80 -45.34 40.69
N SER A 6 21.92 -44.02 40.60
CA SER A 6 22.68 -43.34 39.56
C SER A 6 22.31 -43.64 38.09
N ARG A 7 21.16 -43.13 37.65
CA ARG A 7 20.96 -42.81 36.21
C ARG A 7 20.99 -41.31 36.02
N GLN A 8 22.16 -40.74 36.22
CA GLN A 8 22.50 -39.38 35.77
C GLN A 8 22.46 -39.39 34.24
N ARG A 9 21.32 -38.97 33.69
CA ARG A 9 21.11 -38.89 32.24
C ARG A 9 22.11 -37.90 31.64
N LEU A 10 23.03 -38.43 30.85
CA LEU A 10 24.12 -37.73 30.18
C LEU A 10 23.72 -37.18 28.78
N ASP A 11 22.43 -37.21 28.42
CA ASP A 11 21.98 -36.95 27.03
C ASP A 11 21.55 -35.51 26.73
N THR A 12 21.74 -34.56 27.64
CA THR A 12 21.46 -33.14 27.34
C THR A 12 22.77 -32.42 27.01
N PRO A 13 23.08 -32.11 25.75
CA PRO A 13 24.23 -31.27 25.45
C PRO A 13 23.98 -29.89 26.10
N ARG A 14 24.67 -29.61 27.21
CA ARG A 14 24.72 -28.29 27.84
C ARG A 14 25.54 -27.34 26.96
N THR A 15 24.98 -26.95 25.83
CA THR A 15 25.55 -25.87 25.00
C THR A 15 25.05 -24.52 25.52
N ARG A 16 25.48 -24.15 26.73
CA ARG A 16 25.36 -22.76 27.19
C ARG A 16 26.42 -21.91 26.51
N ARG A 17 26.36 -21.82 25.17
CA ARG A 17 27.15 -20.86 24.40
C ARG A 17 26.52 -19.50 24.65
N ARG A 18 26.97 -18.84 25.72
CA ARG A 18 26.62 -17.45 26.03
C ARG A 18 27.17 -16.59 24.90
N ARG A 19 26.46 -16.54 23.77
CA ARG A 19 26.74 -15.61 22.68
C ARG A 19 26.50 -14.23 23.27
N PHE A 20 27.57 -13.51 23.56
CA PHE A 20 27.56 -12.06 23.64
C PHE A 20 27.24 -11.55 22.23
N THR A 21 25.98 -11.59 21.83
CA THR A 21 25.52 -10.76 20.71
C THR A 21 25.32 -9.38 21.30
N PRO A 22 26.17 -8.39 20.99
CA PRO A 22 25.79 -7.01 21.28
C PRO A 22 24.46 -6.77 20.57
N ARG A 23 23.38 -6.61 21.35
CA ARG A 23 22.08 -6.20 20.83
C ARG A 23 22.24 -4.73 20.46
N VAL A 24 22.76 -4.49 19.26
CA VAL A 24 22.69 -3.18 18.64
C VAL A 24 21.19 -2.90 18.48
N ASP A 25 20.71 -1.91 19.21
CA ASP A 25 19.30 -1.51 19.17
C ASP A 25 19.02 -0.88 17.80
N ILE A 26 18.45 -1.69 16.90
CA ILE A 26 18.18 -1.35 15.51
C ILE A 26 17.25 -0.13 15.43
N GLU A 27 16.38 0.05 16.43
CA GLU A 27 15.45 1.17 16.57
C GLU A 27 16.19 2.49 16.87
N ALA A 28 17.17 2.44 17.78
CA ALA A 28 17.99 3.60 18.13
C ALA A 28 18.87 4.04 16.96
N VAL A 29 19.51 3.07 16.28
CA VAL A 29 20.29 3.32 15.07
C VAL A 29 19.42 3.86 13.95
N GLY A 30 18.20 3.31 13.76
CA GLY A 30 17.25 3.76 12.75
C GLY A 30 16.89 5.24 12.87
N ARG A 31 16.58 5.70 14.10
CA ARG A 31 16.26 7.12 14.37
C ARG A 31 17.45 8.05 14.14
N VAL A 32 18.65 7.62 14.55
CA VAL A 32 19.88 8.39 14.33
C VAL A 32 20.18 8.49 12.84
N SER A 33 20.10 7.38 12.10
CA SER A 33 20.31 7.37 10.65
C SER A 33 19.32 8.23 9.89
N GLU A 34 18.05 8.29 10.32
CA GLU A 34 17.05 9.16 9.69
C GLU A 34 17.28 10.66 9.97
N SER A 35 17.79 11.00 11.16
CA SER A 35 18.25 12.37 11.43
C SER A 35 19.46 12.75 10.58
N ILE A 36 20.44 11.86 10.48
CA ILE A 36 21.66 12.07 9.68
C ILE A 36 21.32 12.18 8.19
N ALA A 37 20.44 11.33 7.67
CA ALA A 37 20.01 11.37 6.27
C ALA A 37 19.34 12.70 5.90
N ARG A 38 18.44 13.21 6.76
CA ARG A 38 17.81 14.52 6.56
C ARG A 38 18.81 15.67 6.65
N PHE A 39 19.80 15.56 7.54
CA PHE A 39 20.83 16.57 7.72
C PHE A 39 21.80 16.62 6.52
N LEU A 40 22.33 15.48 6.09
CA LEU A 40 23.27 15.36 4.96
C LEU A 40 22.60 15.63 3.61
N GLY A 41 21.30 15.35 3.46
CA GLY A 41 20.53 15.62 2.24
C GLY A 41 20.18 17.10 2.02
N THR A 42 20.44 17.96 3.02
CA THR A 42 20.13 19.39 2.93
C THR A 42 21.39 20.18 2.56
N GLY A 43 21.30 21.14 1.62
CA GLY A 43 22.44 22.00 1.22
C GLY A 43 23.07 22.82 2.36
N ARG A 44 22.41 22.90 3.52
CA ARG A 44 22.91 23.51 4.76
C ARG A 44 24.17 22.81 5.31
N TYR A 45 24.27 21.48 5.16
CA TYR A 45 25.45 20.74 5.60
C TYR A 45 26.70 21.15 4.83
N LEU A 46 26.59 21.22 3.49
CA LEU A 46 27.67 21.66 2.61
C LEU A 46 28.09 23.10 2.96
N ALA A 47 27.14 24.01 3.17
CA ALA A 47 27.45 25.39 3.56
C ALA A 47 28.23 25.47 4.89
N MET A 48 27.79 24.74 5.92
CA MET A 48 28.48 24.69 7.22
C MET A 48 29.89 24.10 7.08
N GLN A 49 30.05 23.02 6.30
CA GLN A 49 31.34 22.39 6.08
C GLN A 49 32.30 23.31 5.32
N THR A 50 31.83 24.04 4.30
CA THR A 50 32.63 25.05 3.58
C THR A 50 33.09 26.17 4.52
N VAL A 51 32.19 26.71 5.35
CA VAL A 51 32.54 27.76 6.32
C VAL A 51 33.59 27.25 7.31
N LEU A 52 33.44 26.04 7.84
CA LEU A 52 34.40 25.43 8.77
C LEU A 52 35.80 25.34 8.14
N VAL A 53 35.89 24.92 6.88
CA VAL A 53 37.16 24.83 6.14
C VAL A 53 37.79 26.21 5.94
N ILE A 54 37.00 27.21 5.55
CA ILE A 54 37.48 28.59 5.38
C ILE A 54 38.01 29.15 6.71
N VAL A 55 37.26 28.96 7.80
CA VAL A 55 37.67 29.39 9.14
C VAL A 55 38.95 28.68 9.56
N TRP A 56 39.08 27.39 9.28
CA TRP A 56 40.29 26.63 9.61
C TRP A 56 41.51 27.14 8.85
N ILE A 57 41.37 27.38 7.54
CA ILE A 57 42.43 27.96 6.70
C ILE A 57 42.81 29.34 7.24
N ALA A 58 41.83 30.20 7.55
CA ALA A 58 42.08 31.53 8.09
C ALA A 58 42.83 31.47 9.43
N LEU A 59 42.38 30.64 10.38
CA LEU A 59 43.06 30.42 11.66
C LEU A 59 44.50 29.95 11.45
N ASN A 60 44.73 29.04 10.50
CA ASN A 60 46.06 28.56 10.17
C ASN A 60 46.98 29.67 9.65
N VAL A 61 46.49 30.50 8.74
CA VAL A 61 47.24 31.64 8.16
C VAL A 61 47.57 32.70 9.24
N PHE A 62 46.63 33.01 10.15
CA PHE A 62 46.88 33.95 11.23
C PHE A 62 47.75 33.37 12.36
N ALA A 63 47.69 32.06 12.58
CA ALA A 63 48.51 31.34 13.56
C ALA A 63 49.89 30.91 13.02
N VAL A 64 50.30 31.37 11.82
CA VAL A 64 51.65 31.14 11.25
C VAL A 64 52.76 31.58 12.20
N SER A 65 52.53 32.62 13.02
CA SER A 65 53.50 33.07 14.03
C SER A 65 53.82 32.02 15.10
N LEU A 66 52.96 31.01 15.29
CA LEU A 66 53.14 29.89 16.22
C LEU A 66 53.62 28.59 15.51
N GLN A 67 53.81 28.61 14.18
CA GLN A 67 54.20 27.45 13.35
C GLN A 67 53.35 26.18 13.60
N TRP A 68 52.08 26.34 13.97
CA TRP A 68 51.25 25.23 14.44
C TRP A 68 50.90 24.21 13.33
N ASP A 69 50.81 24.65 12.07
CA ASP A 69 50.75 23.77 10.88
C ASP A 69 51.25 24.54 9.62
N PRO A 70 52.58 24.52 9.36
CA PRO A 70 53.18 25.20 8.21
C PRO A 70 52.70 24.64 6.87
N TYR A 71 52.71 25.45 5.81
CA TYR A 71 52.40 25.01 4.45
C TYR A 71 53.24 23.76 4.09
N PRO A 72 52.64 22.62 3.67
CA PRO A 72 51.34 22.45 3.00
C PRO A 72 50.18 21.88 3.88
N PHE A 73 50.01 22.33 5.13
CA PHE A 73 48.89 21.99 6.02
C PHE A 73 48.66 20.47 6.22
N ILE A 74 49.64 19.80 6.84
CA ILE A 74 49.61 18.34 7.03
C ILE A 74 48.42 17.93 7.90
N LEU A 75 48.09 18.70 8.93
CA LEU A 75 47.03 18.34 9.87
C LEU A 75 45.65 18.43 9.23
N LEU A 76 45.42 19.47 8.40
CA LEU A 76 44.18 19.59 7.63
C LEU A 76 44.02 18.41 6.67
N ASN A 77 45.09 18.04 5.95
CA ASN A 77 45.04 16.92 5.03
C ASN A 77 44.79 15.58 5.75
N LEU A 78 45.41 15.38 6.92
CA LEU A 78 45.20 14.21 7.75
C LEU A 78 43.75 14.13 8.26
N ALA A 79 43.18 15.25 8.69
CA ALA A 79 41.79 15.34 9.12
C ALA A 79 40.82 14.97 7.99
N PHE A 80 41.02 15.52 6.79
CA PHE A 80 40.19 15.18 5.62
C PHE A 80 40.34 13.71 5.20
N SER A 81 41.56 13.18 5.24
CA SER A 81 41.82 11.77 4.92
C SER A 81 41.08 10.84 5.89
N THR A 82 41.11 11.18 7.18
CA THR A 82 40.39 10.43 8.22
C THR A 82 38.87 10.59 8.08
N GLN A 83 38.39 11.79 7.74
CA GLN A 83 36.97 12.05 7.49
C GLN A 83 36.45 11.19 6.33
N ALA A 84 37.19 11.14 5.22
CA ALA A 84 36.84 10.30 4.07
C ALA A 84 36.86 8.80 4.43
N ALA A 85 37.88 8.36 5.17
CA ALA A 85 38.01 6.97 5.60
C ALA A 85 36.85 6.51 6.49
N TYR A 86 36.34 7.37 7.38
CA TYR A 86 35.19 7.05 8.23
C TYR A 86 33.84 7.26 7.53
N ALA A 87 33.77 8.13 6.53
CA ALA A 87 32.56 8.35 5.74
C ALA A 87 32.18 7.08 4.95
N ALA A 88 33.14 6.39 4.34
CA ALA A 88 32.87 5.18 3.54
C ALA A 88 32.05 4.09 4.27
N PRO A 89 32.45 3.59 5.47
CA PRO A 89 31.67 2.59 6.19
C PRO A 89 30.31 3.12 6.68
N LEU A 90 30.21 4.40 7.05
CA LEU A 90 28.93 5.01 7.40
C LEU A 90 27.97 5.07 6.21
N ILE A 91 28.48 5.44 5.04
CA ILE A 91 27.71 5.47 3.80
C ILE A 91 27.25 4.06 3.44
N LEU A 92 28.13 3.04 3.55
CA LEU A 92 27.75 1.64 3.31
C LEU A 92 26.64 1.17 4.27
N LEU A 93 26.70 1.53 5.54
CA LEU A 93 25.63 1.22 6.50
C LEU A 93 24.32 1.92 6.15
N ALA A 94 24.38 3.18 5.74
CA ALA A 94 23.21 3.93 5.29
C ALA A 94 22.60 3.32 4.01
N GLN A 95 23.45 2.92 3.05
CA GLN A 95 23.06 2.27 1.80
C GLN A 95 22.42 0.91 2.03
N ASN A 96 23.03 0.02 2.83
CA ASN A 96 22.46 -1.28 3.16
C ASN A 96 21.07 -1.16 3.80
N ARG A 97 20.85 -0.13 4.63
CA ARG A 97 19.54 0.14 5.23
C ARG A 97 18.53 0.63 4.19
N GLN A 98 18.95 1.54 3.31
CA GLN A 98 18.09 2.04 2.23
C GLN A 98 17.68 0.88 1.31
N GLU A 99 18.63 0.04 0.90
CA GLU A 99 18.38 -1.11 0.04
C GLU A 99 17.41 -2.12 0.70
N ASN A 100 17.55 -2.38 2.00
CA ASN A 100 16.60 -3.24 2.72
C ASN A 100 15.19 -2.65 2.74
N ARG A 101 15.04 -1.34 2.94
CA ARG A 101 13.73 -0.67 2.91
C ARG A 101 13.13 -0.71 1.50
N ASP A 102 13.96 -0.48 0.48
CA ASP A 102 13.55 -0.51 -0.92
C ASP A 102 13.10 -1.92 -1.33
N LYS A 103 13.80 -2.97 -0.89
CA LYS A 103 13.39 -4.37 -1.09
C LYS A 103 12.02 -4.67 -0.50
N VAL A 104 11.78 -4.28 0.75
CA VAL A 104 10.46 -4.48 1.39
C VAL A 104 9.37 -3.73 0.64
N SER A 105 9.61 -2.47 0.25
CA SER A 105 8.66 -1.68 -0.54
C SER A 105 8.34 -2.35 -1.88
N LEU A 106 9.35 -2.86 -2.58
CA LEU A 106 9.18 -3.55 -3.86
C LEU A 106 8.40 -4.87 -3.71
N GLU A 107 8.65 -5.63 -2.64
CA GLU A 107 7.89 -6.85 -2.35
C GLU A 107 6.43 -6.55 -2.06
N GLU A 108 6.14 -5.51 -1.26
CA GLU A 108 4.77 -5.07 -1.00
C GLU A 108 4.06 -4.61 -2.27
N ASP A 109 4.71 -3.80 -3.10
CA ASP A 109 4.15 -3.31 -4.35
C ASP A 109 3.87 -4.46 -5.33
N ARG A 110 4.77 -5.43 -5.42
CA ARG A 110 4.55 -6.65 -6.20
C ARG A 110 3.34 -7.43 -5.70
N ARG A 111 3.22 -7.60 -4.38
CA ARG A 111 2.07 -8.31 -3.78
C ARG A 111 0.74 -7.61 -4.06
N ARG A 112 0.73 -6.27 -3.95
CA ARG A 112 -0.44 -5.44 -4.29
C ARG A 112 -0.79 -5.54 -5.78
N ALA A 113 0.20 -5.55 -6.67
CA ALA A 113 -0.01 -5.71 -8.10
C ALA A 113 -0.62 -7.08 -8.43
N GLU A 114 -0.13 -8.15 -7.81
CA GLU A 114 -0.67 -9.50 -7.96
C GLU A 114 -2.13 -9.58 -7.47
N GLN A 115 -2.46 -8.99 -6.32
CA GLN A 115 -3.83 -8.90 -5.80
C GLN A 115 -4.73 -8.10 -6.74
N THR A 116 -4.31 -6.91 -7.16
CA THR A 116 -5.08 -6.05 -8.07
C THR A 116 -5.36 -6.76 -9.39
N LYS A 117 -4.38 -7.51 -9.91
CA LYS A 117 -4.56 -8.33 -11.11
C LYS A 117 -5.62 -9.42 -10.88
N ALA A 118 -5.53 -10.16 -9.78
CA ALA A 118 -6.49 -11.21 -9.44
C ALA A 118 -7.92 -10.65 -9.28
N ASP A 119 -8.07 -9.51 -8.59
CA ASP A 119 -9.35 -8.83 -8.41
C ASP A 119 -9.92 -8.37 -9.75
N THR A 120 -9.08 -7.83 -10.63
CA THR A 120 -9.49 -7.42 -11.98
C THR A 120 -9.93 -8.62 -12.82
N GLU A 121 -9.19 -9.72 -12.77
CA GLU A 121 -9.58 -10.96 -13.47
C GLU A 121 -10.88 -11.55 -12.92
N TYR A 122 -11.09 -11.49 -11.60
CA TYR A 122 -12.32 -11.92 -10.95
C TYR A 122 -13.51 -11.07 -11.42
N LEU A 123 -13.39 -9.74 -11.34
CA LEU A 123 -14.42 -8.81 -11.80
C LEU A 123 -14.71 -8.98 -13.29
N ALA A 124 -13.70 -9.19 -14.13
CA ALA A 124 -13.89 -9.45 -15.56
C ALA A 124 -14.68 -10.73 -15.82
N ARG A 125 -14.41 -11.81 -15.09
CA ARG A 125 -15.18 -13.06 -15.17
C ARG A 125 -16.62 -12.88 -14.70
N GLU A 126 -16.81 -12.17 -13.60
CA GLU A 126 -18.14 -11.88 -13.05
C GLU A 126 -18.97 -11.04 -14.01
N ILE A 127 -18.39 -10.00 -14.62
CA ILE A 127 -19.04 -9.18 -15.64
C ILE A 127 -19.36 -10.01 -16.89
N ALA A 128 -18.47 -10.91 -17.32
CA ALA A 128 -18.74 -11.79 -18.45
C ALA A 128 -19.90 -12.76 -18.15
N ALA A 129 -19.94 -13.35 -16.96
CA ALA A 129 -21.03 -14.21 -16.51
C ALA A 129 -22.35 -13.45 -16.41
N LEU A 130 -22.34 -12.25 -15.81
CA LEU A 130 -23.49 -11.37 -15.73
C LEU A 130 -24.01 -10.98 -17.13
N ARG A 131 -23.10 -10.68 -18.07
CA ARG A 131 -23.46 -10.37 -19.46
C ARG A 131 -24.17 -11.52 -20.15
N ILE A 132 -23.74 -12.77 -19.92
CA ILE A 132 -24.41 -13.96 -20.49
C ILE A 132 -25.79 -14.12 -19.86
N ALA A 133 -25.90 -14.05 -18.53
CA ALA A 133 -27.18 -14.18 -17.83
C ALA A 133 -28.19 -13.11 -18.25
N VAL A 134 -27.76 -11.84 -18.37
CA VAL A 134 -28.61 -10.75 -18.87
C VAL A 134 -28.94 -10.93 -20.36
N GLY A 135 -27.98 -11.39 -21.17
CA GLY A 135 -28.19 -11.66 -22.59
C GLY A 135 -29.24 -12.75 -22.86
N GLU A 136 -29.33 -13.76 -22.00
CA GLU A 136 -30.37 -14.80 -22.07
C GLU A 136 -31.76 -14.24 -21.70
N VAL A 137 -31.85 -13.42 -20.63
CA VAL A 137 -33.13 -12.86 -20.14
C VAL A 137 -33.66 -11.70 -21.00
N VAL A 138 -32.78 -10.97 -21.69
CA VAL A 138 -33.15 -9.88 -22.61
C VAL A 138 -33.08 -10.38 -24.06
N THR A 139 -33.70 -11.52 -24.35
CA THR A 139 -33.92 -11.90 -25.75
C THR A 139 -34.98 -10.98 -26.35
N ARG A 140 -34.75 -10.49 -27.58
CA ARG A 140 -35.68 -9.61 -28.31
C ARG A 140 -37.11 -10.17 -28.31
N ASP A 141 -37.25 -11.48 -28.40
CA ASP A 141 -38.55 -12.17 -28.44
C ASP A 141 -39.25 -12.24 -27.08
N TYR A 142 -38.50 -12.20 -25.97
CA TYR A 142 -39.08 -12.08 -24.62
C TYR A 142 -39.62 -10.67 -24.41
N LEU A 143 -38.79 -9.64 -24.68
CA LEU A 143 -39.24 -8.24 -24.63
C LEU A 143 -40.44 -7.97 -25.55
N ARG A 144 -40.47 -8.61 -26.72
CA ARG A 144 -41.58 -8.45 -27.68
C ARG A 144 -42.85 -9.10 -27.19
N ARG A 145 -42.76 -10.31 -26.60
CA ARG A 145 -43.91 -10.99 -25.98
C ARG A 145 -44.46 -10.19 -24.80
N GLU A 146 -43.60 -9.70 -23.92
CA GLU A 146 -44.06 -8.93 -22.75
C GLU A 146 -44.69 -7.59 -23.16
N LEU A 147 -44.15 -6.95 -24.21
CA LEU A 147 -44.77 -5.76 -24.80
C LEU A 147 -46.12 -6.05 -25.46
N GLU A 148 -46.28 -7.21 -26.11
CA GLU A 148 -47.55 -7.65 -26.69
C GLU A 148 -48.58 -7.96 -25.59
N GLU A 149 -48.19 -8.69 -24.55
CA GLU A 149 -49.06 -9.00 -23.40
C GLU A 149 -49.54 -7.73 -22.68
N VAL A 150 -48.63 -6.79 -22.41
CA VAL A 150 -48.98 -5.49 -21.82
C VAL A 150 -49.92 -4.70 -22.73
N ARG A 151 -49.72 -4.75 -24.06
CA ARG A 151 -50.60 -4.09 -25.02
C ARG A 151 -52.00 -4.70 -25.03
N GLU A 152 -52.09 -6.02 -24.98
CA GLU A 152 -53.34 -6.76 -25.00
C GLU A 152 -54.15 -6.49 -23.72
N LEU A 153 -53.51 -6.51 -22.55
CA LEU A 153 -54.11 -6.11 -21.27
C LEU A 153 -54.64 -4.67 -21.30
N LEU A 154 -53.90 -3.75 -21.92
CA LEU A 154 -54.33 -2.35 -22.06
C LEU A 154 -55.55 -2.22 -22.98
N ASP A 155 -55.59 -2.96 -24.09
CA ASP A 155 -56.72 -2.98 -25.00
C ASP A 155 -57.96 -3.62 -24.36
N GLU A 156 -57.82 -4.65 -23.53
CA GLU A 156 -58.92 -5.23 -22.76
C GLU A 156 -59.52 -4.20 -21.77
N LEU A 157 -58.66 -3.49 -21.03
CA LEU A 157 -59.08 -2.41 -20.13
C LEU A 157 -59.76 -1.25 -20.89
N ARG A 158 -59.27 -0.92 -22.09
CA ARG A 158 -59.87 0.09 -22.96
C ARG A 158 -61.22 -0.36 -23.52
N SER A 159 -61.37 -1.66 -23.78
CA SER A 159 -62.61 -2.30 -24.28
C SER A 159 -63.67 -2.42 -23.20
N ARG A 160 -63.27 -2.53 -21.93
CA ARG A 160 -64.15 -2.47 -20.75
C ARG A 160 -64.69 -1.07 -20.42
N LYS A 161 -64.60 -0.09 -21.33
CA LYS A 161 -65.34 1.18 -21.16
C LYS A 161 -66.85 0.91 -21.12
N PRO A 162 -67.58 1.40 -20.10
CA PRO A 162 -68.98 1.07 -19.89
C PRO A 162 -69.85 1.65 -21.01
N LYS A 163 -70.59 0.79 -21.71
CA LYS A 163 -71.60 1.17 -22.70
C LYS A 163 -72.76 1.84 -21.95
N LYS A 164 -72.95 3.15 -22.15
CA LYS A 164 -74.07 3.92 -21.61
C LYS A 164 -75.40 3.23 -21.98
N GLN A 165 -76.17 2.82 -20.96
CA GLN A 165 -77.57 2.41 -21.12
C GLN A 165 -78.42 3.63 -21.49
N THR A 166 -79.10 3.58 -22.63
CA THR A 166 -80.19 4.52 -22.95
C THR A 166 -81.36 3.73 -23.54
N GLY A 167 -82.52 3.82 -22.88
CA GLY A 167 -83.83 3.70 -23.55
C GLY A 167 -84.61 2.43 -23.28
N SER A 168 -85.27 2.35 -22.13
CA SER A 168 -86.38 1.45 -21.83
C SER A 168 -87.63 1.77 -22.68
N LYS A 169 -88.30 0.76 -23.25
CA LYS A 169 -89.72 0.85 -23.61
C LYS A 169 -90.46 -0.40 -23.11
N THR A 170 -91.28 -0.20 -22.09
CA THR A 170 -92.24 -1.14 -21.50
C THR A 170 -93.46 -1.30 -22.41
N PRO A 171 -93.96 -2.50 -22.72
CA PRO A 171 -95.30 -2.65 -23.25
C PRO A 171 -96.29 -2.69 -22.07
N ARG A 172 -97.07 -1.61 -21.90
CA ARG A 172 -98.17 -1.59 -20.93
C ARG A 172 -99.41 -2.14 -21.63
N ASN A 173 -99.73 -3.39 -21.33
CA ASN A 173 -100.98 -4.05 -21.69
C ASN A 173 -102.14 -3.33 -20.98
N TRP A 174 -103.19 -3.00 -21.73
CA TRP A 174 -104.49 -2.61 -21.18
C TRP A 174 -105.55 -3.38 -21.95
N ASP A 175 -106.18 -4.31 -21.25
CA ASP A 175 -107.32 -5.09 -21.70
C ASP A 175 -108.57 -4.17 -21.89
N GLU A 176 -109.48 -4.63 -22.76
CA GLU A 176 -110.84 -4.13 -23.11
C GLU A 176 -111.77 -3.91 -21.87
N PRO A 177 -113.09 -3.51 -21.94
CA PRO A 177 -114.00 -3.34 -23.10
C PRO A 177 -115.01 -2.16 -23.07
N VAL A 178 -115.90 -2.20 -24.08
CA VAL A 178 -117.25 -1.61 -24.32
C VAL A 178 -117.32 -0.39 -25.23
#